data_AF-A0A2X4W9U4-F1
#
_entry.id   AF-A0A2X4W9U4-F1
#
_cell.length_a   1.000
_cell.length_b   1.000
_cell.length_c   1.000
_cell.angle_alpha   90.00
_cell.angle_beta   90.00
_cell.angle_gamma   90.00
#
_symmetry.space_group_name_H-M   'P 1'
#
loop_
_entity.id
_entity.type
_entity.pdbx_description
1 polymer ?
#
loop_
_entity_poly.entity_id
_entity_poly.type
_entity_poly.pdbx_seq_one_letter_code
_entity_poly.pdbx_strand_id
1 'polypeptide(L)'
;MKERGITDGLTMNQLAERNAEYVMTIAELEEKCAAMTAKLSMINDLMEAAEQANKLAQEATETLVQERNALSAENAELNKFITQSCYVFDGEQHEISDAYICATDGLMPETPATDAFLAEVRAHGVEMFSEKFGGGTLISDMVKEIAKDFAAQLRKGGAA
;
A
#
# COMPACT_ATOMS: atom_id res chain seq x y z
N MET A 1 -6.52 62.87 60.23
CA MET A 1 -5.79 61.61 59.96
C MET A 1 -6.83 60.58 59.57
N LYS A 2 -6.91 60.21 58.29
CA LYS A 2 -7.89 59.22 57.80
C LYS A 2 -7.50 57.85 58.33
N GLU A 3 -8.47 57.19 58.97
CA GLU A 3 -8.32 55.87 59.56
C GLU A 3 -7.93 54.82 58.53
N ARG A 4 -7.21 53.84 59.06
CA ARG A 4 -6.55 52.71 58.40
C ARG A 4 -7.50 52.01 57.42
N GLY A 5 -7.06 51.87 56.17
CA GLY A 5 -7.58 50.83 55.28
C GLY A 5 -7.11 49.47 55.78
N ILE A 6 -7.81 48.93 56.77
CA ILE A 6 -7.73 47.51 57.11
C ILE A 6 -8.72 46.85 56.17
N THR A 7 -8.22 46.16 55.16
CA THR A 7 -9.03 45.17 54.45
C THR A 7 -9.40 44.12 55.50
N ASP A 8 -10.69 43.99 55.83
CA ASP A 8 -11.15 42.91 56.71
C ASP A 8 -10.75 41.58 56.05
N GLY A 9 -9.68 40.98 56.57
CA GLY A 9 -9.15 39.73 56.06
C GLY A 9 -10.19 38.62 56.20
N LEU A 10 -10.14 37.64 55.29
CA LEU A 10 -10.97 36.44 55.38
C LEU A 10 -10.75 35.77 56.75
N THR A 11 -11.86 35.35 57.37
CA THR A 11 -11.78 34.50 58.56
C THR A 11 -11.14 33.15 58.20
N MET A 12 -10.53 32.49 59.19
CA MET A 12 -9.83 31.21 58.99
C MET A 12 -10.73 30.14 58.32
N ASN A 13 -12.03 30.13 58.64
CA ASN A 13 -13.00 29.21 58.06
C ASN A 13 -13.29 29.51 56.58
N GLN A 14 -13.44 30.78 56.20
CA GLN A 14 -13.66 31.17 54.80
C GLN A 14 -12.43 30.87 53.93
N LEU A 15 -11.23 30.99 54.50
CA LEU A 15 -9.99 30.60 53.83
C LEU A 15 -9.92 29.07 53.62
N ALA A 16 -10.31 28.28 54.62
CA ALA A 16 -10.35 26.82 54.52
C ALA A 16 -11.34 26.35 53.43
N GLU A 17 -12.52 26.97 53.35
CA GLU A 17 -13.53 26.68 52.34
C GLU A 17 -13.03 27.00 50.91
N ARG A 18 -12.48 28.21 50.70
CA ARG A 18 -11.86 28.58 49.42
C ARG A 18 -10.70 27.65 49.03
N ASN A 19 -9.88 27.24 49.98
CA ASN A 19 -8.79 26.31 49.71
C ASN A 19 -9.32 24.94 49.28
N ALA A 20 -10.42 24.46 49.87
CA ALA A 20 -11.05 23.21 49.45
C ALA A 20 -11.60 23.31 48.01
N GLU A 21 -12.23 24.43 47.64
CA GLU A 21 -12.68 24.69 46.26
C GLU A 21 -11.51 24.71 45.26
N TYR A 22 -10.40 25.39 45.61
CA TYR A 22 -9.23 25.44 44.75
C TYR A 22 -8.57 24.07 44.58
N VAL A 23 -8.46 23.27 45.65
CA VAL A 23 -7.93 21.91 45.56
C VAL A 23 -8.78 21.04 44.63
N MET A 24 -10.11 21.13 44.72
CA MET A 24 -11.01 20.40 43.82
C MET A 24 -10.84 20.84 42.37
N THR A 25 -10.76 22.16 42.12
CA THR A 25 -10.57 22.70 40.77
C THR A 25 -9.23 22.30 40.17
N ILE A 26 -8.16 22.29 40.98
CA ILE A 26 -6.82 21.85 40.55
C ILE A 26 -6.85 20.38 40.15
N ALA A 27 -7.47 19.52 40.96
CA ALA A 27 -7.60 18.09 40.64
C ALA A 27 -8.35 17.85 39.32
N GLU A 28 -9.46 18.56 39.08
CA GLU A 28 -10.20 18.48 37.81
C GLU A 28 -9.37 18.97 36.61
N LEU A 29 -8.58 20.03 36.79
CA LEU A 29 -7.70 20.54 35.73
C LEU A 29 -6.55 19.57 35.44
N GLU A 30 -5.96 18.96 36.46
CA GLU A 30 -4.92 17.94 36.30
C GLU A 30 -5.45 16.72 35.52
N GLU A 31 -6.66 16.25 35.82
CA GLU A 31 -7.31 15.17 35.07
C GLU A 31 -7.54 15.55 33.60
N LYS A 32 -8.04 16.76 33.34
CA LYS A 32 -8.24 17.27 31.97
C LYS A 32 -6.92 17.39 31.21
N CYS A 33 -5.86 17.85 31.86
CA CYS A 33 -4.51 17.93 31.27
C CYS A 33 -3.99 16.53 30.92
N ALA A 34 -4.09 15.56 31.82
CA ALA A 34 -3.68 14.17 31.56
C ALA A 34 -4.45 13.58 30.37
N ALA A 35 -5.78 13.78 30.31
CA ALA A 35 -6.60 13.34 29.20
C ALA A 35 -6.21 14.01 27.87
N MET A 36 -5.83 15.29 27.90
CA MET A 36 -5.38 16.02 26.71
C MET A 36 -4.01 15.53 26.24
N THR A 37 -3.07 15.27 27.14
CA THR A 37 -1.77 14.68 26.81
C THR A 37 -1.92 13.30 26.16
N ALA A 38 -2.80 12.45 26.71
CA ALA A 38 -3.07 11.14 26.12
C ALA A 38 -3.65 11.27 24.70
N LYS A 39 -4.62 12.17 24.48
CA LYS A 39 -5.19 12.43 23.15
C LYS A 39 -4.16 12.96 22.16
N LEU A 40 -3.26 13.86 22.60
CA LEU A 40 -2.18 14.37 21.75
C LEU A 40 -1.23 13.26 21.32
N SER A 41 -0.87 12.35 22.23
CA SER A 41 -0.05 11.17 21.89
C SER A 41 -0.73 10.33 20.81
N MET A 42 -2.01 10.00 21.00
CA MET A 42 -2.76 9.20 20.03
C MET A 42 -2.89 9.90 18.67
N ILE A 43 -3.06 11.21 18.64
CA ILE A 43 -3.14 11.98 17.39
C ILE A 43 -1.80 11.91 16.64
N ASN A 44 -0.67 11.99 17.35
CA ASN A 44 0.64 11.85 16.73
C ASN A 44 0.84 10.46 16.13
N ASP A 45 0.49 9.41 16.88
CA ASP A 45 0.60 8.02 16.38
C ASP A 45 -0.28 7.79 15.15
N LEU A 46 -1.50 8.34 15.15
CA LEU A 46 -2.41 8.26 14.00
C LEU A 46 -1.91 9.04 12.79
N MET A 47 -1.28 10.20 13.02
CA MET A 47 -0.70 11.01 11.95
C MET A 47 0.46 10.27 11.28
N GLU A 48 1.34 9.65 12.07
CA GLU A 48 2.44 8.85 11.54
C GLU A 48 1.92 7.65 10.73
N ALA A 49 0.92 6.93 11.25
CA ALA A 49 0.28 5.83 10.52
C ALA A 49 -0.36 6.30 9.20
N ALA A 50 -1.00 7.47 9.19
CA ALA A 50 -1.60 8.05 7.98
C ALA A 50 -0.54 8.44 6.94
N GLU A 51 0.58 9.03 7.36
CA GLU A 51 1.69 9.36 6.47
C GLU A 51 2.31 8.12 5.84
N GLN A 52 2.54 7.07 6.62
CA GLN A 52 3.06 5.79 6.12
C GLN A 52 2.09 5.15 5.12
N ALA A 53 0.79 5.12 5.44
CA ALA A 53 -0.22 4.58 4.53
C ALA A 53 -0.29 5.38 3.21
N ASN A 54 -0.21 6.71 3.28
CA ASN A 54 -0.21 7.56 2.10
C ASN A 54 1.01 7.32 1.21
N LYS A 55 2.20 7.14 1.82
CA LYS A 55 3.43 6.80 1.09
C LYS A 55 3.31 5.46 0.36
N LEU A 56 2.84 4.41 1.04
CA LEU A 56 2.64 3.09 0.44
C LEU A 56 1.63 3.14 -0.72
N ALA A 57 0.53 3.89 -0.55
CA ALA A 57 -0.46 4.07 -1.60
C ALA A 57 0.11 4.79 -2.83
N GLN A 58 0.97 5.79 -2.62
CA GLN A 58 1.65 6.49 -3.70
C GLN A 58 2.61 5.56 -4.47
N GLU A 59 3.46 4.80 -3.76
CA GLU A 59 4.40 3.85 -4.36
C GLU A 59 3.67 2.76 -5.18
N ALA A 60 2.57 2.23 -4.65
CA ALA A 60 1.72 1.26 -5.36
C ALA A 60 1.09 1.87 -6.63
N THR A 61 0.61 3.12 -6.55
CA THR A 61 0.02 3.83 -7.69
C THR A 61 1.05 4.07 -8.79
N GLU A 62 2.26 4.52 -8.42
CA GLU A 62 3.35 4.75 -9.36
C GLU A 62 3.75 3.46 -10.10
N THR A 63 3.84 2.34 -9.37
CA THR A 63 4.12 1.02 -9.95
C THR A 63 3.06 0.60 -10.97
N LEU A 64 1.77 0.69 -10.60
CA LEU A 64 0.67 0.37 -11.51
C LEU A 64 0.66 1.26 -12.75
N VAL A 65 0.94 2.56 -12.61
CA VAL A 65 1.02 3.48 -13.75
C VAL A 65 2.16 3.07 -14.70
N GLN A 66 3.32 2.67 -14.18
CA GLN A 66 4.45 2.21 -14.99
C GLN A 66 4.10 0.93 -15.77
N GLU A 67 3.53 -0.08 -15.10
CA GLU A 67 3.10 -1.32 -15.75
C GLU A 67 2.04 -1.06 -16.83
N ARG A 68 1.06 -0.20 -16.54
CA ARG A 68 0.02 0.17 -17.50
C ARG A 68 0.57 0.88 -18.73
N ASN A 69 1.54 1.76 -18.55
CA ASN A 69 2.19 2.45 -19.67
C ASN A 69 3.02 1.48 -20.51
N ALA A 70 3.75 0.56 -19.87
CA ALA A 70 4.52 -0.46 -20.57
C ALA A 70 3.63 -1.39 -21.41
N LEU A 71 2.55 -1.92 -20.82
CA LEU A 71 1.55 -2.72 -21.54
C LEU A 71 0.86 -1.93 -22.66
N SER A 72 0.59 -0.64 -22.45
CA SER A 72 -0.02 0.18 -23.48
C SER A 72 0.92 0.42 -24.66
N ALA A 73 2.22 0.61 -24.41
CA ALA A 73 3.23 0.76 -25.45
C ALA A 73 3.37 -0.54 -26.26
N GLU A 74 3.49 -1.68 -25.58
CA GLU A 74 3.54 -3.00 -26.23
C GLU A 74 2.31 -3.28 -27.09
N ASN A 75 1.10 -2.99 -26.58
CA ASN A 75 -0.13 -3.11 -27.36
C ASN A 75 -0.16 -2.21 -28.60
N ALA A 76 0.44 -1.02 -28.54
CA ALA A 76 0.55 -0.14 -29.71
C ALA A 76 1.48 -0.73 -30.78
N GLU A 77 2.59 -1.34 -30.38
CA GLU A 77 3.53 -2.02 -31.28
C GLU A 77 2.91 -3.27 -31.92
N LEU A 78 2.20 -4.08 -31.13
CA LEU A 78 1.46 -5.24 -31.65
C LEU A 78 0.37 -4.82 -32.64
N ASN A 79 -0.42 -3.79 -32.34
CA ASN A 79 -1.44 -3.28 -33.26
C ASN A 79 -0.82 -2.77 -34.58
N LYS A 80 0.35 -2.13 -34.49
CA LYS A 80 1.12 -1.71 -35.66
C LYS A 80 1.58 -2.91 -36.49
N PHE A 81 2.12 -3.95 -35.85
CA PHE A 81 2.51 -5.19 -36.52
C PHE A 81 1.32 -5.84 -37.22
N ILE A 82 0.18 -5.96 -36.54
CA ILE A 82 -1.06 -6.54 -37.11
C ILE A 82 -1.48 -5.76 -38.37
N THR A 83 -1.45 -4.43 -38.33
CA THR A 83 -1.91 -3.59 -39.44
C THR A 83 -0.93 -3.57 -40.61
N GLN A 84 0.37 -3.59 -40.33
CA GLN A 84 1.41 -3.29 -41.33
C GLN A 84 2.17 -4.52 -41.83
N SER A 85 2.12 -5.64 -41.11
CA SER A 85 3.03 -6.76 -41.34
C SER A 85 2.39 -8.14 -41.16
N CYS A 86 1.23 -8.22 -40.51
CA CYS A 86 0.47 -9.46 -40.39
C CYS A 86 -0.52 -9.60 -41.56
N TYR A 87 -0.17 -10.43 -42.54
CA TYR A 87 -1.03 -10.71 -43.68
C TYR A 87 -1.73 -12.07 -43.50
N VAL A 88 -3.06 -12.07 -43.53
CA VAL A 88 -3.88 -13.29 -43.52
C VAL A 88 -4.32 -13.58 -44.95
N PHE A 89 -4.00 -14.76 -45.47
CA PHE A 89 -4.41 -15.18 -46.81
C PHE A 89 -5.77 -15.91 -46.75
N ASP A 90 -6.76 -15.38 -47.47
CA ASP A 90 -8.11 -15.94 -47.60
C ASP A 90 -8.34 -16.38 -49.06
N GLY A 91 -7.71 -17.49 -49.48
CA GLY A 91 -7.78 -17.99 -50.85
C GLY A 91 -7.47 -19.48 -51.00
N GLU A 92 -7.85 -20.08 -52.13
CA GLU A 92 -7.56 -21.48 -52.44
C GLU A 92 -6.04 -21.68 -52.71
N GLN A 93 -5.47 -22.70 -52.08
CA GLN A 93 -4.05 -22.91 -51.77
C GLN A 93 -3.04 -23.03 -52.94
N HIS A 94 -3.39 -22.68 -54.18
CA HIS A 94 -2.57 -23.04 -55.36
C HIS A 94 -1.50 -22.01 -55.80
N GLU A 95 -1.40 -20.82 -55.20
CA GLU A 95 -0.44 -19.79 -55.66
C GLU A 95 0.45 -19.15 -54.56
N ILE A 96 0.56 -19.74 -53.37
CA ILE A 96 1.45 -19.21 -52.32
C ILE A 96 2.80 -19.92 -52.37
N SER A 97 3.83 -19.17 -52.75
CA SER A 97 5.24 -19.57 -52.74
C SER A 97 5.70 -20.05 -51.35
N ASP A 98 6.64 -20.98 -51.40
CA ASP A 98 7.12 -21.95 -50.40
C ASP A 98 7.85 -21.36 -49.17
N ALA A 99 7.58 -20.13 -48.75
CA ALA A 99 8.19 -19.55 -47.55
C ALA A 99 7.13 -18.95 -46.63
N TYR A 100 6.21 -19.79 -46.17
CA TYR A 100 5.41 -19.47 -44.98
C TYR A 100 6.37 -19.37 -43.79
N ILE A 101 6.76 -18.15 -43.43
CA ILE A 101 7.52 -17.87 -42.22
C ILE A 101 6.51 -17.65 -41.10
N CYS A 102 6.63 -18.37 -40.00
CA CYS A 102 5.75 -18.16 -38.85
C CYS A 102 5.87 -16.71 -38.37
N ALA A 103 4.81 -16.08 -37.86
CA ALA A 103 4.89 -14.72 -37.33
C ALA A 103 6.00 -14.57 -36.28
N THR A 104 6.23 -15.62 -35.48
CA THR A 104 7.32 -15.72 -34.49
C THR A 104 8.71 -15.84 -35.11
N ASP A 105 8.82 -16.43 -36.29
CA ASP A 105 10.07 -16.51 -37.07
C ASP A 105 10.26 -15.25 -37.95
N GLY A 106 9.20 -14.45 -38.08
CA GLY A 106 9.18 -13.11 -38.66
C GLY A 106 9.47 -12.03 -37.61
N LEU A 107 9.41 -10.76 -38.02
CA LEU A 107 9.70 -9.60 -37.16
C LEU A 107 8.55 -9.25 -36.19
N MET A 108 7.86 -10.25 -35.61
CA MET A 108 6.84 -9.99 -34.59
C MET A 108 7.51 -9.38 -33.34
N PRO A 109 6.97 -8.27 -32.78
CA PRO A 109 7.49 -7.69 -31.55
C PRO A 109 7.41 -8.69 -30.39
N GLU A 110 8.45 -8.70 -29.54
CA GLU A 110 8.39 -9.39 -28.25
C GLU A 110 7.41 -8.70 -27.31
N THR A 111 6.96 -9.45 -26.28
CA THR A 111 5.94 -8.99 -25.32
C THR A 111 6.40 -9.04 -23.86
N PRO A 112 7.53 -8.38 -23.52
CA PRO A 112 8.13 -8.48 -22.20
C PRO A 112 7.28 -7.86 -21.07
N ALA A 113 6.46 -6.84 -21.36
CA ALA A 113 5.58 -6.25 -20.36
C ALA A 113 4.42 -7.21 -20.04
N THR A 114 3.89 -7.92 -21.04
CA THR A 114 2.92 -8.99 -20.82
C THR A 114 3.53 -10.16 -20.04
N ASP A 115 4.76 -10.57 -20.37
CA ASP A 115 5.45 -11.66 -19.65
C ASP A 115 5.70 -11.31 -18.18
N ALA A 116 6.14 -10.09 -17.89
CA ALA A 116 6.31 -9.57 -16.54
C ALA A 116 4.98 -9.52 -15.77
N PHE A 117 3.90 -9.03 -16.41
CA PHE A 117 2.57 -9.02 -15.82
C PHE A 117 2.08 -10.44 -15.48
N LEU A 118 2.26 -11.40 -16.37
CA LEU A 118 1.86 -12.79 -16.13
C LEU A 118 2.71 -13.45 -15.03
N ALA A 119 3.99 -13.11 -14.93
CA ALA A 119 4.85 -13.53 -13.83
C ALA A 119 4.34 -13.03 -12.48
N GLU A 120 3.93 -11.76 -12.40
CA GLU A 120 3.36 -11.15 -11.20
C GLU A 120 2.01 -11.79 -10.83
N VAL A 121 1.12 -12.05 -11.79
CA VAL A 121 -0.15 -12.74 -11.56
C VAL A 121 0.07 -14.14 -11.00
N ARG A 122 1.05 -14.89 -11.52
CA ARG A 122 1.41 -16.21 -11.00
C ARG A 122 1.96 -16.12 -9.57
N ALA A 123 2.84 -15.14 -9.30
CA ALA A 123 3.39 -14.90 -7.97
C ALA A 123 2.29 -14.60 -6.94
N HIS A 124 1.36 -13.69 -7.28
CA HIS A 124 0.19 -13.40 -6.44
C HIS A 124 -0.68 -14.64 -6.21
N GLY A 125 -0.87 -15.49 -7.22
CA GLY A 125 -1.60 -16.75 -7.08
C GLY A 125 -1.00 -17.67 -6.00
N VAL A 126 0.33 -17.77 -5.96
CA VAL A 126 1.07 -18.55 -4.97
C VAL A 126 0.93 -17.94 -3.57
N GLU A 127 1.07 -16.62 -3.46
CA GLU A 127 0.93 -15.89 -2.19
C GLU A 127 -0.49 -16.06 -1.62
N MET A 128 -1.53 -15.85 -2.44
CA MET A 128 -2.93 -16.07 -2.04
C MET A 128 -3.22 -17.51 -1.62
N PHE A 129 -2.61 -18.49 -2.30
CA PHE A 129 -2.73 -19.89 -1.90
C PHE A 129 -2.09 -20.14 -0.53
N SER A 130 -0.91 -19.57 -0.27
CA SER A 130 -0.19 -19.73 1.00
C SER A 130 -0.96 -19.16 2.19
N GLU A 131 -1.70 -18.06 2.00
CA GLU A 131 -2.53 -17.46 3.05
C GLU A 131 -3.64 -18.40 3.54
N LYS A 132 -4.10 -19.33 2.70
CA LYS A 132 -5.12 -20.33 3.08
C LYS A 132 -4.64 -21.33 4.13
N PHE A 133 -3.32 -21.46 4.32
CA PHE A 133 -2.76 -22.38 5.32
C PHE A 133 -2.78 -21.85 6.75
N GLY A 134 -3.28 -20.63 6.99
CA GLY A 134 -3.29 -20.02 8.33
C GLY A 134 -1.87 -19.74 8.83
N GLY A 135 -1.64 -19.76 10.13
CA GLY A 135 -0.31 -19.55 10.72
C GLY A 135 -0.23 -20.13 12.14
N GLY A 136 0.99 -20.21 12.67
CA GLY A 136 1.22 -20.64 14.05
C GLY A 136 1.49 -22.15 14.20
N THR A 137 1.72 -22.85 13.09
CA THR A 137 2.29 -24.20 13.10
C THR A 137 3.57 -24.23 12.29
N LEU A 138 4.51 -25.12 12.65
CA LEU A 138 5.76 -25.28 11.91
C LEU A 138 5.53 -25.56 10.42
N ILE A 139 4.48 -26.32 10.08
CA ILE A 139 4.14 -26.67 8.70
C ILE A 139 3.58 -25.45 7.96
N SER A 140 2.62 -24.72 8.54
CA SER A 140 2.04 -23.53 7.90
C SER A 140 3.08 -22.44 7.67
N ASP A 141 4.01 -22.27 8.62
CA ASP A 141 5.03 -21.23 8.54
C ASP A 141 6.09 -21.61 7.48
N MET A 142 6.48 -22.89 7.40
CA MET A 142 7.33 -23.40 6.32
C MET A 142 6.69 -23.24 4.94
N VAL A 143 5.39 -23.55 4.79
CA VAL A 143 4.67 -23.37 3.52
C VAL A 143 4.66 -21.90 3.08
N LYS A 144 4.49 -20.96 4.02
CA LYS A 144 4.52 -19.52 3.72
C LYS A 144 5.88 -19.06 3.22
N GLU A 145 6.97 -19.46 3.86
CA GLU A 145 8.31 -19.09 3.43
C GLU A 145 8.63 -19.68 2.04
N ILE A 146 8.30 -20.96 1.80
CA ILE A 146 8.49 -21.58 0.48
C ILE A 146 7.65 -20.87 -0.59
N ALA A 147 6.39 -20.55 -0.28
CA ALA A 147 5.52 -19.84 -1.21
C ALA A 147 6.05 -18.45 -1.55
N LYS A 148 6.56 -17.72 -0.55
CA LYS A 148 7.19 -16.41 -0.73
C LYS A 148 8.44 -16.50 -1.62
N ASP A 149 9.31 -17.48 -1.37
CA ASP A 149 10.49 -17.71 -2.20
C ASP A 149 10.13 -18.10 -3.63
N PHE A 150 9.12 -18.96 -3.81
CA PHE A 150 8.64 -19.36 -5.12
C PHE A 150 7.99 -18.21 -5.89
N ALA A 151 7.16 -17.39 -5.23
CA ALA A 151 6.61 -16.17 -5.80
C ALA A 151 7.72 -15.20 -6.26
N ALA A 152 8.78 -15.03 -5.46
CA ALA A 152 9.94 -14.23 -5.85
C ALA A 152 10.72 -14.80 -7.05
N GLN A 153 10.75 -16.14 -7.22
CA GLN A 153 11.33 -16.77 -8.40
C GLN A 153 10.50 -16.53 -9.65
N LEU A 154 9.17 -16.62 -9.55
CA LEU A 154 8.25 -16.36 -10.66
C LEU A 154 8.46 -14.94 -11.21
N ARG A 155 8.58 -13.93 -10.33
CA ARG A 155 8.85 -12.53 -10.71
C ARG A 155 10.18 -12.33 -11.46
N LYS A 156 11.17 -13.20 -11.24
CA LYS A 156 12.46 -13.17 -11.93
C LYS A 156 12.45 -13.91 -13.27
N GLY A 157 11.31 -14.46 -13.69
CA GLY A 157 11.22 -15.32 -14.88
C GLY A 157 11.76 -16.73 -14.66
N GLY A 158 11.87 -17.18 -13.40
CA GLY A 158 12.21 -18.57 -13.09
C GLY A 158 11.11 -19.52 -13.58
N ALA A 159 11.49 -20.52 -14.38
CA ALA A 159 10.57 -21.57 -14.80
C ALA A 159 10.04 -22.35 -13.58
N ALA A 160 8.73 -22.64 -13.59
CA ALA A 160 8.11 -23.63 -12.72
C ALA A 160 8.41 -25.05 -13.23
#